data_AF-A0AA86JHL7-F1
#
_entry.id   AF-A0AA86JHL7-F1
#
_cell.length_a   1.000
_cell.length_b   1.000
_cell.length_c   1.000
_cell.angle_alpha   90.00
_cell.angle_beta   90.00
_cell.angle_gamma   90.00
#
_symmetry.space_group_name_H-M   'P 1'
#
loop_
_entity.id
_entity.type
_entity.pdbx_description
1 polymer ?
#
loop_
_entity_poly.entity_id
_entity_poly.type
_entity_poly.pdbx_seq_one_letter_code
_entity_poly.pdbx_strand_id
1 'polypeptide(L)'
;MSYIDSCKGCSASVNVTSEDIKAMILSIINSGNFKLVSDETYSKRIQKCANCKYIEYNTTCRQCGCIVQIRALQQEKDCPYPKNSMWE
;
A
#
# COMPACT_ATOMS: atom_id res chain seq x y z
N MET A 1 -31.75 -27.92 -8.28
CA MET A 1 -31.59 -26.55 -7.74
C MET A 1 -30.08 -26.27 -7.72
N SER A 2 -29.56 -25.42 -8.59
CA SER A 2 -28.15 -25.00 -8.50
C SER A 2 -28.06 -23.55 -8.91
N TYR A 3 -28.42 -22.67 -7.97
CA TYR A 3 -28.12 -21.24 -8.07
C TYR A 3 -26.61 -21.09 -7.86
N ILE A 4 -25.85 -20.97 -8.95
CA ILE A 4 -24.57 -20.27 -8.90
C ILE A 4 -24.94 -18.79 -9.00
N ASP A 5 -25.35 -18.21 -7.88
CA ASP A 5 -25.28 -16.77 -7.72
C ASP A 5 -23.80 -16.42 -7.79
N SER A 6 -23.42 -15.59 -8.76
CA SER A 6 -22.06 -15.12 -8.97
C SER A 6 -21.50 -14.55 -7.67
N CYS A 7 -20.67 -15.35 -6.99
CA CYS A 7 -20.03 -14.91 -5.76
C CYS A 7 -19.16 -13.70 -6.09
N LYS A 8 -19.50 -12.53 -5.51
CA LYS A 8 -18.75 -11.29 -5.70
C LYS A 8 -17.23 -11.46 -5.46
N GLY A 9 -16.84 -12.40 -4.60
CA GLY A 9 -15.44 -12.74 -4.35
C GLY A 9 -14.77 -13.59 -5.43
N CYS A 10 -15.52 -14.45 -6.13
CA CYS A 10 -14.96 -15.31 -7.19
C CYS A 10 -14.73 -14.58 -8.51
N SER A 11 -15.46 -13.47 -8.75
CA SER A 11 -15.34 -12.67 -9.97
C SER A 11 -14.60 -11.34 -9.78
N ALA A 12 -14.20 -10.99 -8.55
CA ALA A 12 -13.50 -9.74 -8.29
C ALA A 12 -12.00 -9.84 -8.59
N SER A 13 -11.46 -8.81 -9.26
CA SER A 13 -10.02 -8.62 -9.37
C SER A 13 -9.51 -7.91 -8.12
N VAL A 14 -8.44 -8.44 -7.52
CA VAL A 14 -7.74 -7.85 -6.38
C VAL A 14 -6.54 -7.00 -6.80
N ASN A 15 -6.25 -6.93 -8.10
CA ASN A 15 -5.14 -6.16 -8.63
C ASN A 15 -5.52 -4.69 -8.74
N VAL A 16 -4.81 -3.84 -7.98
CA VAL A 16 -4.93 -2.38 -8.06
C VAL A 16 -3.94 -1.88 -9.12
N THR A 17 -4.43 -1.08 -10.07
CA THR A 17 -3.57 -0.53 -11.12
C THR A 17 -2.66 0.57 -10.57
N SER A 18 -1.58 0.88 -11.30
CA SER A 18 -0.69 1.98 -10.89
C SER A 18 -1.42 3.33 -10.94
N GLU A 19 -2.37 3.47 -11.84
CA GLU A 19 -3.21 4.66 -12.03
C GLU A 19 -4.13 4.88 -10.83
N ASP A 20 -4.78 3.82 -10.35
CA ASP A 20 -5.64 3.88 -9.16
C ASP A 20 -4.84 4.26 -7.91
N ILE A 21 -3.63 3.70 -7.74
CA ILE A 21 -2.75 4.05 -6.62
C ILE A 21 -2.37 5.53 -6.66
N LYS A 22 -2.04 6.06 -7.84
CA LYS A 22 -1.75 7.50 -8.01
C LYS A 22 -2.96 8.35 -7.63
N ALA A 23 -4.16 7.96 -8.06
CA ALA A 23 -5.39 8.67 -7.69
C ALA A 23 -5.63 8.67 -6.17
N MET A 24 -5.39 7.53 -5.50
CA MET A 24 -5.48 7.43 -4.04
C MET A 24 -4.46 8.34 -3.34
N ILE A 25 -3.21 8.36 -3.82
CA ILE A 25 -2.16 9.24 -3.29
C ILE A 25 -2.56 10.71 -3.42
N LEU A 26 -3.03 11.12 -4.60
CA LEU A 26 -3.51 12.49 -4.83
C LEU A 26 -4.67 12.85 -3.92
N SER A 27 -5.62 11.94 -3.71
CA SER A 27 -6.72 12.13 -2.78
C SER A 27 -6.24 12.37 -1.34
N ILE A 28 -5.25 11.58 -0.88
CA ILE A 28 -4.65 11.74 0.45
C ILE A 28 -3.97 13.09 0.59
N ILE A 29 -3.15 13.48 -0.39
CA ILE A 29 -2.45 14.77 -0.41
C ILE A 29 -3.45 15.92 -0.36
N ASN A 30 -4.46 15.87 -1.24
CA ASN A 30 -5.48 16.93 -1.35
C ASN A 30 -6.40 16.99 -0.13
N SER A 31 -6.57 15.89 0.61
CA SER A 31 -7.42 15.87 1.80
C SER A 31 -6.87 16.73 2.94
N GLY A 32 -5.54 16.96 2.99
CA GLY A 32 -4.88 17.69 4.08
C GLY A 32 -4.98 17.04 5.47
N ASN A 33 -5.62 15.87 5.58
CA ASN A 33 -5.92 15.21 6.85
C ASN A 33 -4.73 14.40 7.41
N PHE A 34 -3.67 14.26 6.63
CA PHE A 34 -2.52 13.44 6.97
C PHE A 34 -1.25 14.27 6.95
N LYS A 35 -0.41 14.09 7.98
CA LYS A 35 0.96 14.56 7.93
C LYS A 35 1.75 13.69 6.97
N LEU A 36 2.35 14.32 5.97
CA LEU A 36 3.12 13.65 4.93
C LEU A 36 4.61 13.76 5.26
N VAL A 37 5.37 12.72 4.93
CA VAL A 37 6.83 12.76 5.02
C VAL A 37 7.43 13.57 3.86
N SER A 38 8.72 13.93 3.98
CA SER A 38 9.48 14.51 2.87
C SER A 38 9.67 13.51 1.73
N ASP A 39 9.86 14.02 0.51
CA ASP A 39 10.13 13.21 -0.69
C ASP A 39 11.34 12.28 -0.53
N GLU A 40 12.37 12.74 0.20
CA GLU A 40 13.55 11.94 0.51
C GLU A 40 13.19 10.74 1.39
N THR A 41 12.42 10.98 2.47
CA THR A 41 11.99 9.93 3.39
C THR A 41 11.07 8.94 2.67
N TYR A 42 10.14 9.46 1.86
CA TYR A 42 9.26 8.65 1.04
C TYR A 42 10.06 7.74 0.10
N SER A 43 11.00 8.30 -0.65
CA SER A 43 11.84 7.56 -1.60
C SER A 43 12.63 6.45 -0.91
N LYS A 44 13.23 6.73 0.26
CA LYS A 44 13.93 5.72 1.08
C LYS A 44 12.99 4.58 1.51
N ARG A 45 11.81 4.90 2.03
CA ARG A 45 10.80 3.91 2.46
C ARG A 45 10.37 3.01 1.29
N ILE A 46 10.13 3.59 0.11
CA ILE A 46 9.74 2.85 -1.09
C ILE A 46 10.87 1.94 -1.58
N GLN A 47 12.12 2.42 -1.60
CA GLN A 47 13.27 1.61 -1.98
C GLN A 47 13.43 0.39 -1.07
N LYS A 48 13.23 0.56 0.25
CA LYS A 48 13.24 -0.56 1.21
C LYS A 48 12.10 -1.55 0.95
N CYS A 49 10.89 -1.06 0.65
CA CYS A 49 9.76 -1.91 0.29
C CYS A 49 9.99 -2.69 -1.02
N ALA A 50 10.60 -2.06 -2.03
CA ALA A 50 10.89 -2.69 -3.32
C ALA A 50 11.84 -3.89 -3.19
N ASN A 51 12.72 -3.88 -2.18
CA ASN A 51 13.63 -4.98 -1.87
C ASN A 51 13.11 -5.93 -0.77
N CYS A 52 11.89 -5.70 -0.28
CA CYS A 52 11.36 -6.46 0.85
C CYS A 52 10.75 -7.79 0.37
N LYS A 53 11.13 -8.90 1.01
CA LYS A 53 10.56 -10.24 0.72
C LYS A 53 9.05 -10.38 0.95
N TYR A 54 8.41 -9.39 1.57
CA TYR A 54 6.98 -9.38 1.86
C TYR A 54 6.18 -8.45 0.93
N ILE A 55 6.81 -7.84 -0.08
CA ILE A 55 6.07 -7.08 -1.10
C ILE A 55 5.36 -8.04 -2.06
N GLU A 56 4.10 -7.76 -2.34
CA GLU A 56 3.29 -8.46 -3.33
C GLU A 56 2.86 -7.50 -4.42
N TYR A 57 2.89 -7.95 -5.68
CA TYR A 57 2.47 -7.17 -6.85
C TYR A 57 3.17 -5.81 -6.98
N ASN A 58 4.35 -5.65 -6.36
CA ASN A 58 5.10 -4.39 -6.25
C ASN A 58 4.35 -3.23 -5.55
N THR A 59 3.24 -3.52 -4.87
CA THR A 59 2.34 -2.50 -4.32
C THR A 59 1.85 -2.85 -2.92
N THR A 60 1.64 -4.11 -2.58
CA THR A 60 0.96 -4.52 -1.34
C THR A 60 1.91 -5.16 -0.35
N CYS A 61 1.91 -4.72 0.90
CA CYS A 61 2.68 -5.38 1.95
C CYS A 61 1.93 -6.60 2.50
N ARG A 62 2.50 -7.81 2.41
CA ARG A 62 1.89 -9.03 2.98
C ARG A 62 1.82 -9.05 4.51
N GLN A 63 2.55 -8.18 5.21
CA GLN A 63 2.51 -8.11 6.68
C GLN A 63 1.29 -7.36 7.21
N CYS A 64 0.76 -6.37 6.48
CA CYS A 64 -0.39 -5.57 6.92
C CYS A 64 -1.53 -5.45 5.90
N GLY A 65 -1.34 -5.90 4.66
CA GLY A 65 -2.30 -5.76 3.56
C GLY A 65 -2.41 -4.35 2.96
N CYS A 66 -1.63 -3.37 3.43
CA CYS A 66 -1.71 -2.00 2.90
C CYS A 66 -0.88 -1.83 1.61
N ILE A 67 -1.31 -0.89 0.76
CA ILE A 67 -0.51 -0.37 -0.35
C ILE A 67 0.69 0.40 0.22
N VAL A 68 1.91 0.00 -0.15
CA VAL A 68 3.16 0.53 0.41
C VAL A 68 3.37 1.98 0.03
N GLN A 69 2.94 2.40 -1.16
CA GLN A 69 3.00 3.79 -1.63
C GLN A 69 2.16 4.72 -0.75
N ILE A 70 0.97 4.27 -0.37
CA ILE A 70 0.09 5.04 0.52
C ILE A 70 0.65 5.07 1.94
N ARG A 71 1.09 3.92 2.46
CA ARG A 71 1.59 3.82 3.84
C ARG A 71 2.89 4.59 4.04
N ALA A 72 3.82 4.51 3.08
CA ALA A 72 5.12 5.17 3.16
C ALA A 72 5.02 6.70 3.14
N LEU A 73 3.96 7.25 2.52
CA LEU A 73 3.72 8.69 2.44
C LEU A 73 3.32 9.30 3.79
N GLN A 74 2.67 8.54 4.67
CA GLN A 74 2.15 9.05 5.94
C GLN A 74 3.26 9.08 7.01
N GLN A 75 3.43 10.23 7.66
CA GLN A 75 4.45 10.44 8.70
C GLN A 75 4.21 9.60 9.95
N GLU A 76 2.94 9.39 10.31
CA GLU A 76 2.55 8.65 11.52
C GLU A 76 2.56 7.11 11.33
N LYS A 77 3.04 6.63 10.17
CA LYS A 77 3.12 5.20 9.87
C LYS A 77 4.58 4.76 9.79
N ASP A 78 4.78 3.53 10.28
CA ASP A 78 6.04 2.79 10.19
C ASP A 78 5.85 1.45 9.48
N CYS A 79 6.97 0.80 9.18
CA CYS A 79 6.96 -0.55 8.63
C CYS A 79 6.29 -1.51 9.63
N PRO A 80 5.29 -2.30 9.20
CA PRO A 80 4.55 -3.21 10.11
C PRO A 80 5.35 -4.48 10.47
N TYR A 81 6.63 -4.60 10.09
CA TYR A 81 7.42 -5.80 10.36
C TYR A 81 7.71 -5.89 11.87
N PRO A 82 7.33 -6.99 12.55
CA PRO A 82 7.26 -7.04 14.01
C PRO A 82 8.62 -7.05 14.73
N LYS A 83 9.71 -7.35 14.03
CA LYS A 83 11.04 -7.40 14.65
C LYS A 83 11.67 -6.01 14.73
N ASN A 84 11.77 -5.32 13.61
CA ASN A 84 12.26 -3.95 13.49
C ASN A 84 11.69 -3.35 12.21
N SER A 85 11.57 -2.02 12.15
CA SER A 85 11.13 -1.37 10.92
C SER A 85 12.14 -1.64 9.81
N MET A 86 11.68 -2.15 8.66
CA MET A 86 12.55 -2.30 7.49
C MET A 86 12.89 -0.94 6.83
N TRP A 87 12.27 0.15 7.29
CA TRP A 87 12.51 1.50 6.77
C TRP A 87 13.67 2.23 7.44
N GLU A 88 14.16 1.69 8.56
CA GLU A 88 15.37 2.16 9.25
C GLU A 88 16.64 1.69 8.53
#